data_AF-A0A2H5ZPU0-F1
#
_entry.id   AF-A0A2H5ZPU0-F1
#
_cell.length_a   1.000
_cell.length_b   1.000
_cell.length_c   1.000
_cell.angle_alpha   90.00
_cell.angle_beta   90.00
_cell.angle_gamma   90.00
#
_symmetry.space_group_name_H-M   'P 1'
#
loop_
_entity.id
_entity.type
_entity.pdbx_description
1 polymer ?
#
loop_
_entity_poly.entity_id
_entity_poly.type
_entity_poly.pdbx_seq_one_letter_code
_entity_poly.pdbx_strand_id
1 'polypeptide(L)'
;MRMILPPLRERRVIHRHLETFFRTHNEAEFRRAIRLVSRFYHLRTPRVEWFEYLDWGKVVGKTYEDGKIHLVHPENWKNGRKYNSERQWIAAVYHELGHYVLWADAERKADLFAARMVRGVANGKNGNHRRRGRSSR
;
A
#
# COMPACT_ATOMS: atom_id res chain seq x y z
N MET A 1 3.90 7.45 -7.90
CA MET A 1 3.82 8.20 -6.63
C MET A 1 4.59 7.44 -5.55
N ARG A 2 5.44 8.08 -4.76
CA ARG A 2 6.17 7.39 -3.68
C ARG A 2 5.27 7.26 -2.46
N MET A 3 4.92 6.03 -2.07
CA MET A 3 4.20 5.77 -0.82
C MET A 3 5.13 6.03 0.35
N ILE A 4 4.66 6.75 1.37
CA ILE A 4 5.38 6.88 2.64
C ILE A 4 5.28 5.52 3.32
N LEU A 5 6.41 4.92 3.68
CA LEU A 5 6.45 3.62 4.34
C LEU A 5 6.71 3.77 5.85
N PRO A 6 6.28 2.80 6.68
CA PRO A 6 6.66 2.78 8.08
C PRO A 6 8.19 2.75 8.26
N PRO A 7 8.72 3.32 9.37
CA PRO A 7 10.12 3.22 9.72
C PRO A 7 10.61 1.76 9.68
N LEU A 8 11.90 1.55 9.38
CA LEU A 8 12.45 0.19 9.24
C LEU A 8 12.22 -0.68 10.48
N ARG A 9 12.31 -0.08 11.68
CA ARG A 9 12.03 -0.76 12.95
C ARG A 9 10.61 -1.33 13.00
N GLU A 10 9.61 -0.53 12.62
CA GLU A 10 8.20 -0.96 12.58
C GLU A 10 7.97 -2.02 11.51
N ARG A 11 8.58 -1.85 10.32
CA ARG A 11 8.51 -2.86 9.26
C ARG A 11 9.06 -4.21 9.70
N ARG A 12 10.15 -4.23 10.47
CA ARG A 12 10.69 -5.49 11.05
C ARG A 12 9.72 -6.13 12.04
N VAL A 13 9.02 -5.34 12.86
CA VAL A 13 8.00 -5.86 13.79
C VAL A 13 6.83 -6.47 13.02
N ILE A 14 6.30 -5.74 12.03
CA ILE A 14 5.21 -6.22 11.17
C ILE A 14 5.62 -7.51 10.45
N HIS A 15 6.83 -7.54 9.89
CA HIS A 15 7.35 -8.71 9.20
C HIS A 15 7.42 -9.94 10.10
N ARG A 16 7.96 -9.80 11.33
CA ARG A 16 8.02 -10.92 12.29
C ARG A 16 6.65 -11.48 12.67
N HIS A 17 5.64 -10.62 12.81
CA HIS A 17 4.28 -11.08 13.07
C HIS A 17 3.74 -11.90 11.88
N LEU A 18 4.02 -11.48 10.64
CA LEU A 18 3.63 -12.24 9.44
C LEU A 18 4.40 -13.56 9.32
N GLU A 19 5.71 -13.58 9.59
CA GLU A 19 6.51 -14.83 9.65
C GLU A 19 5.94 -15.79 10.71
N THR A 20 5.64 -15.27 11.89
CA THR A 20 5.10 -16.08 12.99
C THR A 20 3.74 -16.65 12.63
N PHE A 21 2.85 -15.85 12.03
CA PHE A 21 1.57 -16.33 11.52
C PHE A 21 1.75 -17.39 10.43
N PHE A 22 2.65 -17.16 9.47
CA PHE A 22 2.90 -18.12 8.40
C PHE A 22 3.34 -19.49 8.95
N ARG A 23 4.12 -19.52 10.03
CA ARG A 23 4.64 -20.75 10.63
C ARG A 23 3.65 -21.43 11.58
N THR A 24 2.91 -20.65 12.36
CA THR A 24 2.10 -21.15 13.49
C THR A 24 0.59 -21.09 13.26
N HIS A 25 0.15 -20.41 12.20
CA HIS A 25 -1.25 -20.11 11.90
C HIS A 25 -2.00 -19.39 13.04
N ASN A 26 -1.26 -18.75 13.96
CA ASN A 26 -1.85 -17.95 15.02
C ASN A 26 -2.41 -16.63 14.48
N GLU A 27 -3.72 -16.59 14.23
CA GLU A 27 -4.46 -15.42 13.75
C GLU A 27 -4.23 -14.12 14.54
N ALA A 28 -3.90 -14.21 15.82
CA ALA A 28 -3.61 -13.02 16.62
C ALA A 28 -2.37 -12.27 16.08
N GLU A 29 -1.36 -13.00 15.59
CA GLU A 29 -0.15 -12.43 14.99
C GLU A 29 -0.47 -11.73 13.68
N PHE A 30 -1.29 -12.35 12.84
CA PHE A 30 -1.76 -11.73 11.59
C PHE A 30 -2.50 -10.42 11.88
N ARG A 31 -3.49 -10.45 12.78
CA ARG A 31 -4.27 -9.26 13.16
C ARG A 31 -3.38 -8.14 13.73
N ARG A 32 -2.34 -8.48 14.51
CA ARG A 32 -1.35 -7.50 15.00
C ARG A 32 -0.60 -6.85 13.85
N ALA A 33 -0.10 -7.63 12.89
CA ALA A 33 0.59 -7.11 11.72
C ALA A 33 -0.29 -6.13 10.92
N ILE A 34 -1.53 -6.52 10.61
CA ILE A 34 -2.45 -5.68 9.83
C ILE A 34 -2.80 -4.39 10.59
N ARG A 35 -3.09 -4.48 11.89
CA ARG A 35 -3.40 -3.31 12.72
C ARG A 35 -2.24 -2.31 12.78
N LEU A 36 -1.00 -2.79 12.85
CA LEU A 36 0.18 -1.91 12.84
C LEU A 36 0.30 -1.14 11.52
N VAL A 37 0.04 -1.81 10.38
CA VAL A 37 0.01 -1.15 9.06
C VAL A 37 -1.10 -0.11 8.99
N SER A 38 -2.34 -0.49 9.33
CA SER A 38 -3.49 0.43 9.32
C SER A 38 -3.27 1.65 10.21
N ARG A 39 -2.70 1.45 11.42
CA ARG A 39 -2.41 2.54 12.35
C ARG A 39 -1.41 3.54 11.77
N PHE A 40 -0.36 3.07 11.09
CA PHE A 40 0.63 3.95 10.46
C PHE A 40 0.02 4.87 9.40
N TYR A 41 -0.92 4.35 8.60
CA TYR A 41 -1.60 5.12 7.56
C TYR A 41 -2.87 5.84 8.05
N HIS A 42 -3.21 5.76 9.35
CA HIS A 42 -4.46 6.28 9.90
C HIS A 42 -5.72 5.73 9.21
N LEU A 43 -5.68 4.46 8.80
CA LEU A 43 -6.78 3.77 8.14
C LEU A 43 -7.52 2.84 9.12
N ARG A 44 -8.76 2.49 8.76
CA ARG A 44 -9.44 1.36 9.41
C ARG A 44 -8.65 0.07 9.16
N THR A 45 -8.85 -0.93 10.02
CA THR A 45 -8.29 -2.26 9.78
C THR A 45 -9.09 -2.93 8.68
N PRO A 46 -8.48 -3.37 7.55
CA PRO A 46 -9.21 -4.03 6.49
C PRO A 46 -9.78 -5.36 6.96
N ARG A 47 -10.91 -5.76 6.38
CA ARG A 47 -11.46 -7.11 6.55
C ARG A 47 -10.68 -8.06 5.64
N VAL A 48 -10.06 -9.08 6.23
CA VAL A 48 -9.36 -10.13 5.48
C VAL A 48 -10.20 -11.39 5.50
N GLU A 49 -10.39 -12.02 4.35
CA GLU A 49 -10.99 -13.34 4.22
C GLU A 49 -10.02 -14.31 3.54
N TRP A 50 -10.02 -15.54 4.02
CA TRP A 50 -9.20 -16.61 3.48
C TRP A 50 -9.92 -17.29 2.32
N PHE A 51 -9.19 -17.55 1.25
CA PHE A 51 -9.71 -18.23 0.08
C PHE A 51 -8.94 -19.54 -0.15
N GLU A 52 -9.67 -20.61 -0.49
CA GLU A 52 -9.11 -21.96 -0.59
C GLU A 52 -8.33 -22.19 -1.88
N TYR A 53 -8.78 -21.59 -2.99
CA TYR A 53 -8.15 -21.75 -4.31
C TYR A 53 -8.17 -20.42 -5.07
N LEU A 54 -6.98 -19.88 -5.35
CA LEU A 54 -6.84 -18.88 -6.41
C LEU A 54 -6.56 -19.61 -7.72
N ASP A 55 -7.61 -20.08 -8.39
CA ASP A 55 -7.54 -20.52 -9.78
C ASP A 55 -7.44 -19.33 -10.76
N TRP A 56 -6.77 -18.25 -10.33
CA TRP A 56 -6.77 -16.96 -11.03
C TRP A 56 -5.55 -16.79 -11.93
N GLY A 57 -4.76 -17.86 -12.14
CA GLY A 57 -3.63 -17.95 -13.09
C GLY A 57 -2.46 -16.95 -12.93
N LYS A 58 -2.67 -15.83 -12.24
CA LYS A 58 -1.83 -14.61 -12.19
C LYS A 58 -1.96 -13.84 -10.87
N VAL A 59 -2.98 -14.11 -10.06
CA VAL A 59 -3.33 -13.29 -8.89
C VAL A 59 -3.14 -14.11 -7.62
N VAL A 60 -2.39 -13.58 -6.65
CA VAL A 60 -2.00 -14.24 -5.38
C VAL A 60 -2.77 -13.72 -4.16
N GLY A 61 -3.63 -12.74 -4.38
CA GLY A 61 -4.57 -12.13 -3.44
C GLY A 61 -5.45 -11.11 -4.19
N LYS A 62 -6.51 -10.59 -3.59
CA LYS A 62 -7.33 -9.56 -4.23
C LYS A 62 -7.84 -8.56 -3.21
N THR A 63 -7.61 -7.29 -3.48
CA THR A 63 -8.19 -6.18 -2.73
C THR A 63 -9.38 -5.59 -3.47
N TYR A 64 -10.47 -5.33 -2.75
CA TYR A 64 -11.75 -4.84 -3.26
C TYR A 64 -11.99 -3.37 -2.86
N GLU A 65 -12.92 -2.71 -3.56
CA GLU A 65 -13.15 -1.25 -3.46
C GLU A 65 -13.71 -0.87 -2.09
N ASP A 66 -14.45 -1.80 -1.48
CA ASP A 66 -14.97 -1.72 -0.11
C ASP A 66 -13.88 -1.88 0.97
N GLY A 67 -12.63 -2.11 0.57
CA GLY A 67 -11.51 -2.32 1.47
C GLY A 67 -11.37 -3.74 2.00
N LYS A 68 -12.14 -4.70 1.47
CA LYS A 68 -11.95 -6.13 1.74
C LYS A 68 -10.71 -6.65 1.04
N ILE A 69 -10.01 -7.58 1.69
CA ILE A 69 -8.85 -8.27 1.12
C ILE A 69 -9.09 -9.78 1.16
N HIS A 70 -8.89 -10.42 0.01
CA HIS A 70 -8.83 -11.88 -0.12
C HIS A 70 -7.38 -12.32 -0.21
N LEU A 71 -7.01 -13.28 0.63
CA LEU A 71 -5.68 -13.88 0.67
C LEU A 71 -5.80 -15.40 0.74
N VAL A 72 -4.77 -16.08 0.24
CA VAL A 72 -4.63 -17.52 0.46
C VAL A 72 -4.06 -17.75 1.86
N HIS A 73 -4.69 -18.64 2.64
CA HIS A 73 -4.19 -18.99 3.96
C HIS A 73 -2.81 -19.68 3.86
N PRO A 74 -1.85 -19.43 4.79
CA PRO A 74 -0.53 -20.08 4.77
C PRO A 74 -0.56 -21.60 4.62
N GLU A 75 -1.58 -22.27 5.19
CA GLU A 75 -1.76 -23.73 5.07
C GLU A 75 -1.92 -24.16 3.62
N ASN A 76 -2.82 -23.49 2.90
CA ASN A 76 -3.08 -23.78 1.49
C ASN A 76 -1.92 -23.31 0.61
N TRP A 77 -1.28 -22.20 0.97
CA TRP A 77 -0.14 -21.66 0.24
C TRP A 77 1.03 -22.63 0.17
N LYS A 78 1.36 -23.29 1.30
CA LYS A 78 2.47 -24.26 1.37
C LYS A 78 2.29 -25.44 0.41
N ASN A 79 1.04 -25.76 0.05
CA ASN A 79 0.70 -26.84 -0.87
C ASN A 79 0.73 -26.41 -2.36
N GLY A 80 1.01 -25.13 -2.64
CA GLY A 80 1.07 -24.61 -4.00
C GLY A 80 2.26 -25.16 -4.82
N ARG A 81 2.05 -25.37 -6.13
CA ARG A 81 3.12 -25.83 -7.03
C ARG A 81 4.09 -24.72 -7.45
N LYS A 82 3.57 -23.52 -7.73
CA LYS A 82 4.34 -22.35 -8.23
C LYS A 82 4.73 -21.36 -7.14
N TYR A 83 3.83 -21.15 -6.19
CA TYR A 83 4.02 -20.23 -5.07
C TYR A 83 3.78 -21.00 -3.78
N ASN A 84 4.82 -21.17 -2.97
CA ASN A 84 4.75 -21.97 -1.74
C ASN A 84 5.71 -21.50 -0.63
N SER A 85 6.54 -20.49 -0.90
CA SER A 85 7.47 -19.99 0.10
C SER A 85 6.86 -18.90 0.99
N GLU A 86 7.33 -18.85 2.23
CA GLU A 86 7.03 -17.79 3.21
C GLU A 86 7.28 -16.39 2.63
N ARG A 87 8.42 -16.20 1.98
CA ARG A 87 8.80 -14.91 1.37
C ARG A 87 7.79 -14.45 0.31
N GLN A 88 7.35 -15.37 -0.56
CA GLN A 88 6.36 -15.02 -1.59
C GLN A 88 5.00 -14.71 -0.97
N TRP A 89 4.59 -15.46 0.06
CA TRP A 89 3.32 -15.21 0.76
C TRP A 89 3.32 -13.83 1.41
N ILE A 90 4.38 -13.50 2.16
CA ILE A 90 4.50 -12.19 2.81
C ILE A 90 4.52 -11.06 1.77
N ALA A 91 5.19 -11.26 0.62
CA ALA A 91 5.18 -10.31 -0.47
C ALA A 91 3.75 -10.09 -1.04
N ALA A 92 2.97 -11.16 -1.18
CA ALA A 92 1.56 -11.08 -1.59
C ALA A 92 0.71 -10.30 -0.58
N VAL A 93 0.88 -10.55 0.73
CA VAL A 93 0.21 -9.76 1.77
C VAL A 93 0.54 -8.28 1.66
N TYR A 94 1.82 -7.93 1.49
CA TYR A 94 2.20 -6.52 1.31
C TYR A 94 1.66 -5.91 0.01
N HIS A 95 1.58 -6.69 -1.07
CA HIS A 95 1.01 -6.25 -2.33
C HIS A 95 -0.46 -5.86 -2.15
N GLU A 96 -1.26 -6.73 -1.54
CA GLU A 96 -2.68 -6.46 -1.29
C GLU A 96 -2.88 -5.32 -0.28
N LEU A 97 -2.11 -5.27 0.81
CA LEU A 97 -2.16 -4.13 1.73
C LEU A 97 -1.75 -2.82 1.04
N GLY A 98 -0.83 -2.88 0.07
CA GLY A 98 -0.49 -1.76 -0.79
C GLY A 98 -1.69 -1.28 -1.60
N HIS A 99 -2.45 -2.19 -2.20
CA HIS A 99 -3.71 -1.85 -2.87
C HIS A 99 -4.73 -1.22 -1.91
N TYR A 100 -4.90 -1.81 -0.72
CA TYR A 100 -5.82 -1.27 0.28
C TYR A 100 -5.45 0.15 0.70
N VAL A 101 -4.19 0.38 1.05
CA VAL A 101 -3.67 1.73 1.37
C VAL A 101 -3.81 2.66 0.17
N LEU A 102 -3.70 2.14 -1.06
CA LEU A 102 -3.89 2.93 -2.25
C LEU A 102 -5.33 3.43 -2.38
N TRP A 103 -6.29 2.56 -2.13
CA TRP A 103 -7.73 2.80 -2.33
C TRP A 103 -8.38 3.54 -1.17
N ALA A 104 -8.09 3.14 0.07
CA ALA A 104 -8.69 3.74 1.27
C ALA A 104 -8.23 5.20 1.53
N ASP A 105 -7.23 5.67 0.79
CA ASP A 105 -6.67 7.02 0.87
C ASP A 105 -6.79 7.75 -0.50
N ALA A 106 -7.86 7.44 -1.24
CA ALA A 106 -8.09 7.98 -2.58
C ALA A 106 -8.36 9.49 -2.59
N GLU A 107 -9.21 10.01 -1.68
CA GLU A 107 -9.54 11.44 -1.62
C GLU A 107 -8.30 12.31 -1.39
N ARG A 108 -7.52 12.03 -0.34
CA ARG A 108 -6.29 12.77 -0.05
C ARG A 108 -5.30 12.76 -1.23
N LYS A 109 -5.25 11.67 -1.99
CA LYS A 109 -4.41 11.55 -3.19
C LYS A 109 -4.97 12.34 -4.36
N ALA A 110 -6.28 12.34 -4.54
CA ALA A 110 -6.95 13.17 -5.53
C ALA A 110 -6.70 14.66 -5.24
N ASP A 111 -6.78 15.09 -3.98
CA ASP A 111 -6.46 16.45 -3.56
C ASP A 111 -4.99 16.81 -3.81
N LEU A 112 -4.06 15.94 -3.40
CA LEU A 112 -2.63 16.12 -3.66
C LEU A 112 -2.30 16.16 -5.15
N PHE A 113 -2.98 15.34 -5.95
CA PHE A 113 -2.87 15.32 -7.40
C PHE A 113 -3.39 16.64 -7.99
N ALA A 114 -4.60 17.06 -7.65
CA ALA A 114 -5.21 18.30 -8.09
C ALA A 114 -4.34 19.52 -7.73
N ALA A 115 -3.89 19.61 -6.48
CA ALA A 115 -3.02 20.68 -6.00
C ALA A 115 -1.69 20.76 -6.78
N ARG A 116 -1.12 19.61 -7.16
CA ARG A 116 0.11 19.55 -7.99
C ARG A 116 -0.14 19.92 -9.44
N MET A 117 -1.28 19.53 -10.00
CA MET A 117 -1.67 19.89 -11.37
C MET A 117 -1.91 21.39 -11.52
N VAL A 118 -2.46 22.05 -10.50
CA VAL A 118 -2.71 23.50 -10.51
C VAL A 118 -1.45 24.31 -10.19
N ARG A 119 -0.55 23.78 -9.35
CA ARG A 119 0.68 24.46 -8.94
C ARG A 119 1.59 24.74 -10.14
N GLY A 120 1.84 26.02 -10.40
CA GLY A 120 2.74 26.49 -11.47
C GLY A 120 2.05 26.82 -12.80
N VAL A 121 0.80 26.38 -13.01
CA VAL A 121 0.03 26.71 -14.22
C VAL A 121 -0.45 28.17 -14.19
N ALA A 122 -0.78 28.71 -13.02
CA ALA A 122 -1.20 30.11 -12.86
C ALA A 122 -0.05 31.13 -12.89
N ASN A 123 1.21 30.71 -12.68
CA ASN A 123 2.36 31.62 -12.61
C ASN A 123 2.93 32.02 -13.99
N GLY A 124 2.40 31.46 -15.08
CA GLY A 124 2.80 31.81 -16.45
C GLY A 124 2.22 33.13 -16.98
N LYS A 125 1.33 33.82 -16.25
CA LYS A 125 0.66 35.03 -16.76
C LYS A 125 1.19 36.38 -16.25
N ASN A 126 2.09 36.43 -15.26
CA ASN A 126 2.53 37.70 -14.65
C ASN A 126 4.06 37.98 -14.70
N GLY A 127 4.82 37.27 -15.54
CA GLY A 127 6.28 37.34 -15.56
C GLY A 127 6.94 38.32 -16.55
N ASN A 128 6.20 39.08 -17.36
CA ASN A 128 6.80 39.85 -18.47
C ASN A 128 6.57 41.36 -18.42
N HIS A 129 6.64 41.96 -17.23
CA HIS A 129 6.69 43.41 -17.05
C HIS A 129 7.63 43.78 -15.90
N ARG A 130 8.95 43.74 -16.15
CA ARG A 130 9.98 44.58 -15.51
C ARG A 130 11.37 44.08 -15.89
N ARG A 131 11.94 44.67 -16.95
CA ARG A 131 13.36 45.06 -17.06
C ARG A 131 13.69 45.57 -18.47
N ARG A 132 13.26 46.79 -18.77
CA ARG A 132 13.98 47.67 -19.71
C ARG A 132 13.97 49.08 -19.17
N GLY A 133 14.97 49.37 -18.35
CA GLY A 133 15.26 50.70 -17.84
C GLY A 133 16.77 50.88 -17.76
N ARG A 134 17.28 51.72 -18.67
CA ARG A 134 18.55 52.47 -18.65
C ARG A 134 19.88 51.70 -18.56
N SER A 135 20.66 51.80 -19.64
CA SER A 135 22.04 52.29 -19.52
C SER A 135 22.38 53.19 -20.72
N SER A 136 22.72 54.43 -20.38
CA SER A 136 23.26 55.49 -21.21
C SER A 136 24.68 55.20 -21.69
N ARG A 137 24.96 55.53 -22.96
CA ARG A 137 26.23 56.10 -23.43
C ARG A 137 25.90 57.08 -24.56
#